data_AF-A0A815UKZ1-F1
#
_entry.id   AF-A0A815UKZ1-F1
#
_cell.length_a   1.000
_cell.length_b   1.000
_cell.length_c   1.000
_cell.angle_alpha   90.00
_cell.angle_beta   90.00
_cell.angle_gamma   90.00
#
_symmetry.space_group_name_H-M   'P 1'
#
loop_
_entity.id
_entity.type
_entity.pdbx_description
1 polymer ?
#
loop_
_entity_poly.entity_id
_entity_poly.type
_entity_poly.pdbx_seq_one_letter_code
_entity_poly.pdbx_strand_id
1 'polypeptide(L)'
;MSIKPYIPVNVFRKMDVESILSIALPAQLDKYTERRYDHHHSRRTMLYYLLGMQRSENNEQLMKLVNDCRRNIDWVEIETIYNKLKTTIEPYQKQNNAEHLGTYWELERSFDREGARRSKEYISKYRKNGFLTNELKLYWNYNQIKMLNQPDQFNPDTDQDSHDSLALSPVHVRKNAGKVEYIRSGIEDAVFRVPDDHQVIVLDFADERMPGGYFLENARTQEEVILYNSDGYRALLDLKYKIMDGGYMLPEFGVAYIKNVRFFQNNLSNGRLADLIVAACYDLSGMGEGLYKPPSRANENELYRRTYEKLQTIIASAVANTDGDGSKTYLLLGPIGTGAFANSIDMIAKIFSEILNKPLMNSQSDDLSTNGENAIRYAFKEIWFVSIDELGDFKTHFEGVKSNKDDEQL
;
A
#
# COMPACT_ATOMS: atom_id res chain seq x y z
N MET A 1 -1.66 -1.91 26.92
CA MET A 1 -1.90 -3.00 25.95
C MET A 1 -0.77 -2.96 24.95
N SER A 2 0.06 -4.01 24.82
CA SER A 2 1.04 -4.07 23.73
C SER A 2 0.27 -4.42 22.47
N ILE A 3 0.00 -3.43 21.61
CA ILE A 3 -0.45 -3.69 20.26
C ILE A 3 0.69 -4.45 19.59
N LYS A 4 0.54 -5.78 19.49
CA LYS A 4 1.43 -6.58 18.68
C LYS A 4 1.00 -6.31 17.25
N PRO A 5 1.87 -5.84 16.36
CA PRO A 5 1.54 -5.80 14.95
C PRO A 5 1.17 -7.22 14.54
N TYR A 6 -0.09 -7.40 14.16
CA TYR A 6 -0.57 -8.67 13.65
C TYR A 6 0.10 -8.90 12.30
N ILE A 7 1.13 -9.73 12.32
CA ILE A 7 1.73 -10.29 11.13
C ILE A 7 1.46 -11.78 11.18
N PRO A 8 0.51 -12.29 10.40
CA PRO A 8 0.25 -13.72 10.34
C PRO A 8 1.42 -14.37 9.59
N VAL A 9 2.45 -14.85 10.30
CA VAL A 9 3.69 -15.40 9.72
C VAL A 9 3.42 -16.51 8.70
N ASN A 10 2.34 -17.25 8.89
CA ASN A 10 1.87 -18.26 7.95
C ASN A 10 1.59 -17.70 6.54
N VAL A 11 1.31 -16.41 6.39
CA VAL A 11 1.10 -15.78 5.07
C VAL A 11 2.40 -15.34 4.40
N PHE A 12 3.53 -15.35 5.11
CA PHE A 12 4.81 -14.95 4.53
C PHE A 12 5.35 -15.97 3.56
N ARG A 13 5.75 -15.44 2.41
CA ARG A 13 6.47 -16.14 1.38
C ARG A 13 7.97 -15.93 1.59
N LYS A 14 8.77 -16.78 0.94
CA LYS A 14 10.23 -16.66 0.97
C LYS A 14 10.72 -15.25 0.64
N MET A 15 10.16 -14.63 -0.41
CA MET A 15 10.55 -13.28 -0.83
C MET A 15 10.21 -12.21 0.22
N ASP A 16 9.08 -12.35 0.93
CA ASP A 16 8.70 -11.40 1.98
C ASP A 16 9.75 -11.43 3.11
N VAL A 17 10.20 -12.63 3.50
CA VAL A 17 11.27 -12.82 4.50
C VAL A 17 12.63 -12.36 3.99
N GLU A 18 12.97 -12.62 2.72
CA GLU A 18 14.22 -12.12 2.11
C GLU A 18 14.30 -10.58 2.19
N SER A 19 13.17 -9.89 1.94
CA SER A 19 13.09 -8.43 2.02
C SER A 19 13.15 -7.90 3.44
N ILE A 20 12.50 -8.57 4.40
CA ILE A 20 12.66 -8.23 5.83
C ILE A 20 14.13 -8.40 6.25
N LEU A 21 14.76 -9.52 5.87
CA LEU A 21 16.15 -9.82 6.23
C LEU A 21 17.13 -8.85 5.57
N SER A 22 16.88 -8.42 4.33
CA SER A 22 17.76 -7.46 3.64
C SER A 22 17.76 -6.08 4.29
N ILE A 23 16.62 -5.67 4.84
CA ILE A 23 16.44 -4.38 5.54
C ILE A 23 16.92 -4.46 7.00
N ALA A 24 16.56 -5.53 7.72
CA ALA A 24 16.94 -5.70 9.12
C ALA A 24 18.45 -5.97 9.28
N LEU A 25 18.98 -6.82 8.41
CA LEU A 25 20.34 -7.35 8.43
C LEU A 25 21.02 -7.03 7.09
N PRO A 26 21.29 -5.75 6.81
CA PRO A 26 22.08 -5.40 5.63
C PRO A 26 23.42 -6.15 5.74
N ALA A 27 23.91 -6.67 4.61
CA ALA A 27 25.23 -7.30 4.56
C ALA A 27 26.28 -6.34 5.16
N GLN A 28 27.46 -6.85 5.54
CA GLN A 28 28.61 -6.06 6.04
C GLN A 28 29.13 -4.97 5.05
N LEU A 29 28.37 -4.64 4.01
CA LEU A 29 28.65 -3.70 2.95
C LEU A 29 28.16 -2.29 3.31
N ASP A 30 29.18 -1.47 3.54
CA ASP A 30 29.22 -0.02 3.65
C ASP A 30 28.66 0.62 4.93
N LYS A 31 29.57 1.17 5.74
CA LYS A 31 29.28 2.21 6.75
C LYS A 31 28.46 3.39 6.19
N TYR A 32 28.46 3.57 4.87
CA TYR A 32 27.64 4.58 4.17
C TYR A 32 26.18 4.16 4.00
N THR A 33 25.85 2.86 3.99
CA THR A 33 24.47 2.37 3.88
C THR A 33 23.77 2.30 5.23
N GLU A 34 24.48 2.10 6.34
CA GLU A 34 23.89 2.09 7.69
C GLU A 34 23.09 3.36 8.01
N ARG A 35 23.53 4.54 7.53
CA ARG A 35 22.78 5.80 7.71
C ARG A 35 21.53 5.89 6.82
N ARG A 36 21.56 5.27 5.62
CA ARG A 36 20.48 5.35 4.63
C ARG A 36 19.25 4.52 4.98
N TYR A 37 19.41 3.45 5.76
CA TYR A 37 18.32 2.53 6.11
C TYR A 37 17.47 2.93 7.33
N ASP A 38 17.89 3.93 8.11
CA ASP A 38 17.27 4.21 9.42
C ASP A 38 16.65 5.62 9.56
N HIS A 39 16.61 6.41 8.47
CA HIS A 39 16.04 7.77 8.49
C HIS A 39 14.58 7.82 8.97
N HIS A 40 13.81 6.74 8.75
CA HIS A 40 12.44 6.57 9.25
C HIS A 40 12.26 5.30 10.07
N HIS A 41 13.34 4.81 10.66
CA HIS A 41 13.32 3.68 11.58
C HIS A 41 12.81 2.36 10.98
N SER A 42 12.85 2.22 9.65
CA SER A 42 12.41 1.02 8.93
C SER A 42 13.20 -0.21 9.38
N ARG A 43 14.52 -0.06 9.63
CA ARG A 43 15.35 -1.14 10.19
C ARG A 43 14.89 -1.58 11.57
N ARG A 44 14.57 -0.64 12.48
CA ARG A 44 14.01 -0.98 13.80
C ARG A 44 12.73 -1.79 13.66
N THR A 45 11.80 -1.34 12.81
CA THR A 45 10.52 -2.03 12.59
C THR A 45 10.75 -3.44 12.04
N MET A 46 11.69 -3.64 11.11
CA MET A 46 11.99 -4.99 10.60
C MET A 46 12.63 -5.90 11.66
N LEU A 47 13.54 -5.37 12.48
CA LEU A 47 14.12 -6.12 13.61
C LEU A 47 13.03 -6.49 14.63
N TYR A 48 12.11 -5.57 14.92
CA TYR A 48 10.97 -5.85 15.80
C TYR A 48 10.10 -6.98 15.25
N TYR A 49 9.80 -6.96 13.95
CA TYR A 49 9.06 -8.03 13.30
C TYR A 49 9.81 -9.36 13.36
N LEU A 50 11.09 -9.42 12.98
CA LEU A 50 11.88 -10.65 13.06
C LEU A 50 11.89 -11.25 14.49
N LEU A 51 12.11 -10.41 15.50
CA LEU A 51 12.08 -10.85 16.91
C LEU A 51 10.69 -11.32 17.34
N GLY A 52 9.63 -10.64 16.88
CA GLY A 52 8.25 -11.05 17.12
C GLY A 52 7.94 -12.42 16.52
N MET A 53 8.35 -12.66 15.28
CA MET A 53 8.18 -13.93 14.59
C MET A 53 8.92 -15.07 15.27
N GLN A 54 10.17 -14.83 15.70
CA GLN A 54 11.02 -15.81 16.40
C GLN A 54 10.40 -16.31 17.72
N ARG A 55 9.60 -15.46 18.39
CA ARG A 55 8.92 -15.77 19.65
C ARG A 55 7.53 -16.39 19.47
N SER A 56 7.05 -16.48 18.24
CA SER A 56 5.72 -17.01 17.93
C SER A 56 5.76 -18.51 17.68
N GLU A 57 4.60 -19.16 17.69
CA GLU A 57 4.42 -20.54 17.25
C GLU A 57 4.88 -20.79 15.80
N ASN A 58 5.06 -19.73 15.02
CA ASN A 58 5.54 -19.80 13.65
C ASN A 58 7.08 -19.78 13.52
N ASN A 59 7.82 -19.89 14.62
CA ASN A 59 9.28 -19.88 14.61
C ASN A 59 9.88 -20.95 13.68
N GLU A 60 9.28 -22.14 13.60
CA GLU A 60 9.77 -23.20 12.69
C GLU A 60 9.72 -22.78 11.21
N GLN A 61 8.64 -22.12 10.80
CA GLN A 61 8.50 -21.61 9.42
C GLN A 61 9.48 -20.48 9.16
N LEU A 62 9.65 -19.55 10.10
CA LEU A 62 10.67 -18.50 9.99
C LEU A 62 12.07 -19.11 9.86
N MET A 63 12.43 -20.03 10.74
CA MET A 63 13.76 -20.66 10.73
C MET A 63 13.99 -21.46 9.46
N LYS A 64 12.96 -22.13 8.92
CA LYS A 64 13.03 -22.77 7.60
C LYS A 64 13.35 -21.73 6.50
N LEU A 65 12.63 -20.61 6.46
CA LEU A 65 12.84 -19.55 5.47
C LEU A 65 14.23 -18.89 5.61
N VAL A 66 14.68 -18.64 6.85
CA VAL A 66 16.03 -18.13 7.15
C VAL A 66 17.11 -19.09 6.66
N ASN A 67 16.96 -20.39 6.93
CA ASN A 67 17.88 -21.43 6.48
C ASN A 67 17.89 -21.53 4.94
N ASP A 68 16.74 -21.42 4.29
CA ASP A 68 16.61 -21.39 2.83
C ASP A 68 17.30 -20.18 2.20
N CYS A 69 17.43 -19.08 2.95
CA CYS A 69 18.19 -17.89 2.57
C CYS A 69 19.69 -18.02 2.84
N ARG A 70 20.16 -19.15 3.40
CA ARG A 70 21.56 -19.44 3.76
C ARG A 70 22.20 -18.36 4.65
N ARG A 71 21.41 -17.70 5.50
CA ARG A 71 21.91 -16.73 6.48
C ARG A 71 22.02 -17.38 7.85
N ASN A 72 23.19 -17.30 8.47
CA ASN A 72 23.30 -17.59 9.90
C ASN A 72 22.91 -16.32 10.67
N ILE A 73 21.89 -16.43 11.53
CA ILE A 73 21.38 -15.30 12.30
C ILE A 73 21.85 -15.44 13.74
N ASP A 74 22.63 -14.47 14.21
CA ASP A 74 22.89 -14.29 15.64
C ASP A 74 21.71 -13.51 16.26
N TRP A 75 20.77 -14.24 16.87
CA TRP A 75 19.59 -13.65 17.49
C TRP A 75 19.91 -12.75 18.69
N VAL A 76 21.01 -13.01 19.40
CA VAL A 76 21.47 -12.18 20.52
C VAL A 76 21.97 -10.84 19.99
N GLU A 77 22.72 -10.85 18.89
CA GLU A 77 23.14 -9.64 18.19
C GLU A 77 21.94 -8.84 17.68
N ILE A 78 20.96 -9.49 17.03
CA ILE A 78 19.72 -8.84 16.56
C ILE A 78 18.98 -8.13 17.70
N GLU A 79 18.76 -8.83 18.83
CA GLU A 79 18.08 -8.24 19.99
C GLU A 79 18.89 -7.07 20.57
N THR A 80 20.21 -7.18 20.60
CA THR A 80 21.11 -6.10 21.02
C THR A 80 20.98 -4.87 20.12
N ILE A 81 20.99 -5.06 18.78
CA ILE A 81 20.81 -3.98 17.81
C ILE A 81 19.42 -3.36 17.96
N TYR A 82 18.36 -4.16 18.06
CA TYR A 82 17.00 -3.65 18.26
C TYR A 82 16.90 -2.81 19.53
N ASN A 83 17.42 -3.27 20.67
CA ASN A 83 17.37 -2.52 21.93
C ASN A 83 18.16 -1.21 21.86
N LYS A 84 19.30 -1.20 21.15
CA LYS A 84 20.06 0.03 20.88
C LYS A 84 19.26 1.02 20.02
N LEU A 85 18.64 0.56 18.95
CA LEU A 85 17.82 1.42 18.08
C LEU A 85 16.58 1.92 18.83
N LYS A 86 15.87 1.05 19.54
CA LYS A 86 14.68 1.38 20.33
C LYS A 86 14.94 2.51 21.32
N THR A 87 16.09 2.51 21.99
CA THR A 87 16.47 3.55 22.96
C THR A 87 17.05 4.81 22.33
N THR A 88 17.58 4.71 21.11
CA THR A 88 18.04 5.86 20.32
C THR A 88 16.87 6.66 19.77
N ILE A 89 15.75 5.99 19.52
CA ILE A 89 14.60 6.55 18.83
C ILE A 89 13.59 7.06 19.84
N GLU A 90 13.87 8.26 20.34
CA GLU A 90 12.90 9.29 20.75
C GLU A 90 13.59 10.63 21.07
N PRO A 91 14.64 11.10 20.32
CA PRO A 91 15.32 12.35 20.68
C PRO A 91 14.34 13.51 20.73
N TYR A 92 13.36 13.54 19.82
CA TYR A 92 12.33 14.56 19.82
C TYR A 92 11.39 14.49 21.02
N GLN A 93 10.80 13.32 21.32
CA GLN A 93 9.88 13.19 22.46
C GLN A 93 10.60 13.52 23.77
N LYS A 94 11.84 13.04 23.91
CA LYS A 94 12.71 13.32 25.06
C LYS A 94 13.15 14.78 25.14
N GLN A 95 13.36 15.45 24.00
CA GLN A 95 13.76 16.86 23.95
C GLN A 95 12.58 17.81 24.21
N ASN A 96 11.35 17.40 23.89
CA ASN A 96 10.16 18.26 23.97
C ASN A 96 9.15 17.84 25.04
N ASN A 97 9.50 16.89 25.93
CA ASN A 97 8.61 16.33 26.95
C ASN A 97 7.23 15.94 26.39
N ALA A 98 7.23 15.35 25.20
CA ALA A 98 6.00 15.06 24.49
C ALA A 98 5.29 13.89 25.19
N GLU A 99 4.15 14.15 25.86
CA GLU A 99 3.48 13.16 26.72
C GLU A 99 2.63 12.13 25.95
N HIS A 100 2.36 12.35 24.66
CA HIS A 100 1.37 11.57 23.92
C HIS A 100 1.85 11.20 22.50
N LEU A 101 1.46 10.03 21.99
CA LEU A 101 1.63 9.62 20.58
C LEU A 101 0.87 10.52 19.57
N GLY A 102 0.24 11.62 20.01
CA GLY A 102 -0.42 12.62 19.17
C GLY A 102 0.46 13.79 18.74
N THR A 103 1.55 14.05 19.47
CA THR A 103 2.56 15.10 19.19
C THR A 103 3.58 14.56 18.20
N TYR A 104 3.19 14.50 16.93
CA TYR A 104 4.11 14.20 15.85
C TYR A 104 4.95 15.44 15.58
N TRP A 105 6.23 15.35 15.88
CA TRP A 105 7.17 16.43 15.59
C TRP A 105 7.13 16.89 14.14
N GLU A 106 6.87 15.92 13.25
CA GLU A 106 6.67 16.15 11.83
C GLU A 106 5.54 17.15 11.57
N LEU A 107 4.49 17.16 12.39
CA LEU A 107 3.38 18.10 12.34
C LEU A 107 3.60 19.38 13.16
N GLU A 108 4.46 19.35 14.18
CA GLU A 108 4.73 20.52 15.04
C GLU A 108 5.64 21.54 14.38
N ARG A 109 6.51 21.10 13.46
CA ARG A 109 7.41 21.98 12.71
C ARG A 109 6.62 23.11 12.02
N SER A 110 7.15 24.34 12.06
CA SER A 110 6.64 25.41 11.21
C SER A 110 6.92 25.01 9.76
N PHE A 111 5.87 24.97 8.94
CA PHE A 111 6.03 24.72 7.52
C PHE A 111 6.21 26.07 6.84
N ASP A 112 7.43 26.33 6.34
CA ASP A 112 7.71 27.53 5.56
C ASP A 112 7.03 27.49 4.18
N ARG A 113 6.49 26.33 3.78
CA ARG A 113 5.96 26.06 2.44
C ARG A 113 4.44 25.89 2.46
N GLU A 114 3.80 26.50 1.47
CA GLU A 114 2.35 26.67 1.41
C GLU A 114 1.55 25.36 1.40
N GLY A 115 1.99 24.36 0.64
CA GLY A 115 1.29 23.07 0.55
C GLY A 115 1.21 22.34 1.89
N ALA A 116 2.35 22.21 2.58
CA ALA A 116 2.41 21.57 3.90
C ALA A 116 1.67 22.40 4.97
N ARG A 117 1.75 23.73 4.91
CA ARG A 117 0.96 24.63 5.77
C ARG A 117 -0.54 24.39 5.62
N ARG A 118 -1.03 24.31 4.38
CA ARG A 118 -2.44 24.05 4.08
C ARG A 118 -2.92 22.70 4.62
N SER A 119 -2.15 21.63 4.42
CA SER A 119 -2.47 20.30 4.97
C SER A 119 -2.50 20.31 6.50
N LYS A 120 -1.55 20.99 7.16
CA LYS A 120 -1.52 21.14 8.64
C LYS A 120 -2.81 21.74 9.18
N GLU A 121 -3.30 22.81 8.56
CA GLU A 121 -4.54 23.47 8.96
C GLU A 121 -5.71 22.51 8.90
N TYR A 122 -5.82 21.72 7.83
CA TYR A 122 -6.87 20.73 7.69
C TYR A 122 -6.77 19.58 8.68
N ILE A 123 -5.57 19.00 8.86
CA ILE A 123 -5.32 17.94 9.84
C ILE A 123 -5.78 18.38 11.24
N SER A 124 -5.40 19.59 11.65
CA SER A 124 -5.77 20.15 12.95
C SER A 124 -7.28 20.32 13.16
N LYS A 125 -8.03 20.56 12.07
CA LYS A 125 -9.47 20.82 12.11
C LYS A 125 -10.31 19.54 12.23
N TYR A 126 -9.98 18.49 11.47
CA TYR A 126 -10.88 17.32 11.32
C TYR A 126 -10.46 16.06 12.08
N ARG A 127 -9.18 15.91 12.44
CA ARG A 127 -8.64 14.67 13.03
C ARG A 127 -7.88 14.93 14.33
N LYS A 128 -8.53 15.56 15.32
CA LYS A 128 -7.92 15.87 16.63
C LYS A 128 -7.34 14.64 17.34
N ASN A 129 -8.00 13.48 17.21
CA ASN A 129 -7.59 12.22 17.83
C ASN A 129 -6.84 11.27 16.85
N GLY A 130 -6.53 11.75 15.65
CA GLY A 130 -6.01 10.93 14.56
C GLY A 130 -7.01 9.89 14.04
N PHE A 131 -6.47 8.88 13.36
CA PHE A 131 -7.20 7.73 12.83
C PHE A 131 -7.33 6.62 13.89
N LEU A 132 -8.45 5.92 13.87
CA LEU A 132 -8.68 4.72 14.67
C LEU A 132 -7.87 3.55 14.10
N THR A 133 -7.53 2.58 14.94
CA THR A 133 -6.78 1.39 14.51
C THR A 133 -7.50 0.59 13.42
N ASN A 134 -8.83 0.51 13.47
CA ASN A 134 -9.63 -0.16 12.44
C ASN A 134 -9.78 0.65 11.13
N GLU A 135 -9.33 1.91 11.10
CA GLU A 135 -9.19 2.68 9.87
C GLU A 135 -7.82 2.44 9.20
N LEU A 136 -6.90 1.70 9.84
CA LEU A 136 -5.51 1.54 9.41
C LEU A 136 -5.20 0.04 9.24
N LYS A 137 -5.13 -0.43 8.00
CA LYS A 137 -4.91 -1.84 7.69
C LYS A 137 -3.58 -2.02 6.97
N LEU A 138 -2.93 -3.15 7.23
CA LEU A 138 -1.69 -3.54 6.58
C LEU A 138 -1.83 -4.94 6.00
N TYR A 139 -1.85 -5.03 4.67
CA TYR A 139 -1.83 -6.30 3.97
C TYR A 139 -0.43 -6.54 3.43
N TRP A 140 0.16 -7.68 3.76
CA TRP A 140 1.52 -8.04 3.39
C TRP A 140 1.63 -8.58 1.97
N ASN A 141 0.59 -9.26 1.50
CA ASN A 141 0.51 -9.81 0.16
C ASN A 141 -0.93 -10.23 -0.19
N TYR A 142 -1.14 -10.59 -1.45
CA TYR A 142 -2.42 -11.08 -1.97
C TYR A 142 -2.97 -12.31 -1.21
N ASN A 143 -2.11 -13.23 -0.75
CA ASN A 143 -2.56 -14.43 -0.05
C ASN A 143 -3.21 -14.11 1.29
N GLN A 144 -2.66 -13.16 2.05
CA GLN A 144 -3.29 -12.69 3.29
C GLN A 144 -4.72 -12.19 3.02
N ILE A 145 -4.91 -11.39 1.97
CA ILE A 145 -6.23 -10.84 1.62
C ILE A 145 -7.21 -11.96 1.26
N LYS A 146 -6.76 -12.97 0.51
CA LYS A 146 -7.59 -14.15 0.19
C LYS A 146 -8.05 -14.90 1.43
N MET A 147 -7.25 -14.89 2.49
CA MET A 147 -7.55 -15.58 3.73
C MET A 147 -8.49 -14.78 4.65
N LEU A 148 -8.77 -13.50 4.33
CA LEU A 148 -9.69 -12.68 5.12
C LEU A 148 -11.12 -13.25 5.16
N ASN A 149 -11.51 -14.10 4.21
CA ASN A 149 -12.82 -14.77 4.25
C ASN A 149 -12.87 -15.95 5.25
N GLN A 150 -11.75 -16.29 5.89
CA GLN A 150 -11.66 -17.36 6.88
C GLN A 150 -11.69 -16.75 8.28
N PRO A 151 -12.64 -17.14 9.15
CA PRO A 151 -12.82 -16.53 10.48
C PRO A 151 -11.56 -16.49 11.36
N ASP A 152 -10.69 -17.49 11.24
CA ASP A 152 -9.52 -17.62 12.12
C ASP A 152 -8.23 -17.02 11.52
N GLN A 153 -8.32 -16.31 10.39
CA GLN A 153 -7.14 -15.83 9.64
C GLN A 153 -7.05 -14.31 9.50
N PHE A 154 -7.99 -13.55 10.07
CA PHE A 154 -8.00 -12.09 10.04
C PHE A 154 -7.79 -11.49 11.44
N ASN A 155 -7.39 -10.22 11.50
CA ASN A 155 -7.31 -9.50 12.77
C ASN A 155 -8.65 -8.79 13.04
N PRO A 156 -9.43 -9.19 14.05
CA PRO A 156 -10.74 -8.57 14.33
C PRO A 156 -10.63 -7.09 14.71
N ASP A 157 -9.48 -6.63 15.20
CA ASP A 157 -9.28 -5.23 15.55
C ASP A 157 -9.09 -4.32 14.32
N THR A 158 -8.65 -4.88 13.18
CA THR A 158 -8.29 -4.09 11.98
C THR A 158 -9.04 -4.48 10.71
N ASP A 159 -9.44 -5.74 10.56
CA ASP A 159 -9.90 -6.31 9.29
C ASP A 159 -11.36 -6.78 9.31
N GLN A 160 -12.10 -6.59 10.41
CA GLN A 160 -13.46 -7.12 10.57
C GLN A 160 -14.41 -6.67 9.46
N ASP A 161 -14.38 -5.40 9.08
CA ASP A 161 -15.21 -4.87 8.00
C ASP A 161 -14.80 -5.43 6.62
N SER A 162 -13.52 -5.72 6.40
CA SER A 162 -13.07 -6.41 5.18
C SER A 162 -13.56 -7.85 5.12
N HIS A 163 -13.48 -8.55 6.27
CA HIS A 163 -14.02 -9.89 6.43
C HIS A 163 -15.53 -9.90 6.14
N ASP A 164 -16.27 -8.98 6.77
CA ASP A 164 -17.72 -8.85 6.60
C ASP A 164 -18.10 -8.54 5.14
N SER A 165 -17.39 -7.63 4.47
CA SER A 165 -17.61 -7.30 3.06
C SER A 165 -17.44 -8.52 2.15
N LEU A 166 -16.36 -9.28 2.34
CA LEU A 166 -16.08 -10.49 1.54
C LEU A 166 -17.05 -11.63 1.85
N ALA A 167 -17.52 -11.76 3.09
CA ALA A 167 -18.48 -12.77 3.51
C ALA A 167 -19.90 -12.48 3.00
N LEU A 168 -20.35 -11.21 3.09
CA LEU A 168 -21.69 -10.78 2.68
C LEU A 168 -21.83 -10.70 1.16
N SER A 169 -20.78 -10.28 0.46
CA SER A 169 -20.79 -10.11 -1.00
C SER A 169 -19.52 -10.70 -1.61
N PRO A 170 -19.45 -12.04 -1.71
CA PRO A 170 -18.32 -12.72 -2.34
C PRO A 170 -18.03 -12.18 -3.74
N VAL A 171 -16.76 -12.09 -4.10
CA VAL A 171 -16.35 -11.41 -5.35
C VAL A 171 -16.98 -12.03 -6.60
N HIS A 172 -17.12 -13.36 -6.63
CA HIS A 172 -17.70 -14.10 -7.75
C HIS A 172 -19.22 -13.85 -7.95
N VAL A 173 -19.91 -13.26 -6.98
CA VAL A 173 -21.33 -12.89 -7.15
C VAL A 173 -21.51 -11.43 -7.55
N ARG A 174 -20.45 -10.62 -7.54
CA ARG A 174 -20.51 -9.20 -7.91
C ARG A 174 -20.58 -9.06 -9.43
N LYS A 175 -21.63 -8.39 -9.91
CA LYS A 175 -21.92 -8.19 -11.35
C LYS A 175 -22.10 -6.70 -11.67
N ASN A 176 -21.24 -5.86 -11.10
CA ASN A 176 -21.28 -4.43 -11.34
C ASN A 176 -20.85 -4.09 -12.78
N ALA A 177 -20.97 -2.82 -13.19
CA ALA A 177 -20.61 -2.41 -14.53
C ALA A 177 -19.11 -2.64 -14.83
N GLY A 178 -18.23 -2.46 -13.84
CA GLY A 178 -16.77 -2.62 -14.00
C GLY A 178 -16.21 -1.79 -15.16
N LYS A 179 -16.81 -0.63 -15.44
CA LYS A 179 -16.45 0.22 -16.58
C LYS A 179 -15.10 0.87 -16.31
N VAL A 180 -14.20 0.78 -17.29
CA VAL A 180 -12.88 1.42 -17.24
C VAL A 180 -12.93 2.75 -17.96
N GLU A 181 -12.51 3.82 -17.30
CA GLU A 181 -12.39 5.17 -17.87
C GLU A 181 -10.99 5.74 -17.73
N TYR A 182 -10.65 6.70 -18.59
CA TYR A 182 -9.37 7.40 -18.60
C TYR A 182 -9.63 8.89 -18.34
N ILE A 183 -9.25 9.36 -17.16
CA ILE A 183 -9.59 10.70 -16.69
C ILE A 183 -8.33 11.55 -16.73
N ARG A 184 -8.32 12.57 -17.61
CA ARG A 184 -7.24 13.56 -17.65
C ARG A 184 -7.47 14.61 -16.57
N SER A 185 -6.84 14.45 -15.40
CA SER A 185 -7.05 15.29 -14.22
C SER A 185 -5.95 15.06 -13.18
N GLY A 186 -5.78 16.01 -12.24
CA GLY A 186 -5.18 15.70 -10.94
C GLY A 186 -6.05 14.69 -10.18
N ILE A 187 -5.41 13.84 -9.37
CA ILE A 187 -6.10 12.81 -8.58
C ILE A 187 -7.02 13.44 -7.53
N GLU A 188 -6.58 14.54 -6.94
CA GLU A 188 -7.32 15.33 -5.97
C GLU A 188 -8.62 15.88 -6.56
N ASP A 189 -8.62 16.29 -7.84
CA ASP A 189 -9.83 16.78 -8.52
C ASP A 189 -10.74 15.62 -8.93
N ALA A 190 -10.17 14.48 -9.33
CA ALA A 190 -10.93 13.30 -9.73
C ALA A 190 -11.76 12.75 -8.56
N VAL A 191 -11.22 12.80 -7.34
CA VAL A 191 -11.94 12.44 -6.11
C VAL A 191 -13.27 13.20 -6.02
N PHE A 192 -13.29 14.52 -6.29
CA PHE A 192 -14.51 15.33 -6.21
C PHE A 192 -15.48 15.16 -7.39
N ARG A 193 -15.09 14.48 -8.47
CA ARG A 193 -15.99 14.22 -9.62
C ARG A 193 -16.89 13.01 -9.44
N VAL A 194 -16.53 12.09 -8.54
CA VAL A 194 -17.37 10.92 -8.22
C VAL A 194 -18.66 11.40 -7.54
N PRO A 195 -19.82 10.73 -7.62
CA PRO A 195 -21.02 11.20 -6.89
C PRO A 195 -20.83 11.11 -5.35
N ASP A 196 -21.43 12.01 -4.58
CA ASP A 196 -21.19 12.11 -3.12
C ASP A 196 -21.66 10.88 -2.31
N ASP A 197 -22.64 10.14 -2.83
CA ASP A 197 -23.18 8.92 -2.19
C ASP A 197 -22.41 7.64 -2.57
N HIS A 198 -21.25 7.79 -3.21
CA HIS A 198 -20.41 6.69 -3.67
C HIS A 198 -19.07 6.66 -2.94
N GLN A 199 -18.60 5.44 -2.65
CA GLN A 199 -17.28 5.21 -2.09
C GLN A 199 -16.21 5.50 -3.15
N VAL A 200 -15.14 6.15 -2.74
CA VAL A 200 -13.95 6.41 -3.57
C VAL A 200 -12.76 5.70 -2.92
N ILE A 201 -12.06 4.87 -3.69
CA ILE A 201 -10.80 4.25 -3.28
C ILE A 201 -9.71 4.79 -4.20
N VAL A 202 -8.65 5.37 -3.64
CA VAL A 202 -7.56 6.02 -4.38
C VAL A 202 -6.26 5.25 -4.17
N LEU A 203 -5.54 4.96 -5.25
CA LEU A 203 -4.17 4.45 -5.18
C LEU A 203 -3.19 5.62 -5.00
N ASP A 204 -2.39 5.55 -3.94
CA ASP A 204 -1.30 6.45 -3.62
C ASP A 204 0.06 5.81 -4.00
N PHE A 205 0.84 6.50 -4.83
CA PHE A 205 2.14 6.07 -5.34
C PHE A 205 3.26 6.36 -4.33
N ALA A 206 3.17 5.68 -3.19
CA ALA A 206 3.92 6.04 -2.01
C ALA A 206 5.41 5.65 -2.04
N ASP A 207 6.22 6.40 -1.31
CA ASP A 207 7.56 5.99 -0.89
C ASP A 207 7.48 4.86 0.16
N GLU A 208 8.31 3.84 -0.01
CA GLU A 208 8.29 2.66 0.86
C GLU A 208 8.86 2.89 2.25
N ARG A 209 9.64 3.96 2.47
CA ARG A 209 10.36 4.27 3.71
C ARG A 209 9.84 5.51 4.42
N MET A 210 9.35 6.47 3.65
CA MET A 210 9.01 7.77 4.18
C MET A 210 7.51 7.98 4.07
N PRO A 211 6.80 8.17 5.21
CA PRO A 211 5.43 8.64 5.17
C PRO A 211 5.36 9.91 4.32
N GLY A 212 4.63 9.86 3.21
CA GLY A 212 4.40 11.02 2.37
C GLY A 212 5.56 11.48 1.50
N GLY A 213 6.58 10.64 1.30
CA GLY A 213 7.69 11.00 0.45
C GLY A 213 8.31 12.36 0.85
N TYR A 214 8.57 13.20 -0.12
CA TYR A 214 9.18 14.52 0.09
C TYR A 214 8.11 15.63 0.25
N PHE A 215 6.94 15.29 0.78
CA PHE A 215 5.83 16.22 1.05
C PHE A 215 6.23 17.45 1.87
N LEU A 216 7.04 17.25 2.92
CA LEU A 216 7.54 18.36 3.73
C LEU A 216 8.52 19.27 2.97
N GLU A 217 9.06 18.76 1.86
CA GLU A 217 10.03 19.43 1.00
C GLU A 217 9.40 19.95 -0.30
N ASN A 218 8.07 20.09 -0.38
CA ASN A 218 7.34 20.60 -1.54
C ASN A 218 7.59 19.81 -2.84
N ALA A 219 7.94 18.53 -2.74
CA ALA A 219 7.87 17.65 -3.91
C ALA A 219 6.42 17.57 -4.40
N ARG A 220 6.25 17.23 -5.68
CA ARG A 220 4.94 17.27 -6.37
C ARG A 220 4.69 16.00 -7.17
N THR A 221 5.15 14.86 -6.68
CA THR A 221 4.67 13.57 -7.20
C THR A 221 3.24 13.34 -6.73
N GLN A 222 2.61 12.25 -7.19
CA GLN A 222 1.22 11.98 -6.86
C GLN A 222 1.00 11.84 -5.34
N GLU A 223 1.92 11.18 -4.62
CA GLU A 223 1.84 11.02 -3.16
C GLU A 223 1.76 12.39 -2.48
N GLU A 224 2.70 13.30 -2.78
CA GLU A 224 2.67 14.62 -2.15
C GLU A 224 1.42 15.41 -2.50
N VAL A 225 0.92 15.31 -3.74
CA VAL A 225 -0.33 15.97 -4.17
C VAL A 225 -1.52 15.46 -3.37
N ILE A 226 -1.65 14.14 -3.16
CA ILE A 226 -2.69 13.55 -2.31
C ILE A 226 -2.59 14.14 -0.90
N LEU A 227 -1.39 14.24 -0.34
CA LEU A 227 -1.19 14.66 1.05
C LEU A 227 -1.32 16.18 1.24
N TYR A 228 -1.04 17.01 0.23
CA TYR A 228 -1.31 18.46 0.29
C TYR A 228 -2.79 18.78 0.28
N ASN A 229 -3.60 17.85 -0.20
CA ASN A 229 -5.03 18.01 -0.40
C ASN A 229 -5.82 17.01 0.46
N SER A 230 -5.24 16.43 1.51
CA SER A 230 -5.96 15.54 2.41
C SER A 230 -5.40 15.53 3.84
N ASP A 231 -6.08 14.83 4.76
CA ASP A 231 -5.55 14.47 6.07
C ASP A 231 -4.75 13.15 6.04
N GLY A 232 -4.43 12.63 4.85
CA GLY A 232 -3.73 11.36 4.66
C GLY A 232 -2.34 11.31 5.33
N TYR A 233 -1.64 12.44 5.43
CA TYR A 233 -0.32 12.46 6.08
C TYR A 233 -0.43 12.11 7.57
N ARG A 234 -1.50 12.58 8.22
CA ARG A 234 -1.79 12.18 9.61
C ARG A 234 -2.04 10.69 9.70
N ALA A 235 -2.75 10.10 8.74
CA ALA A 235 -3.02 8.67 8.71
C ALA A 235 -1.73 7.84 8.56
N LEU A 236 -0.80 8.27 7.71
CA LEU A 236 0.50 7.60 7.55
C LEU A 236 1.35 7.69 8.83
N LEU A 237 1.29 8.80 9.56
CA LEU A 237 1.93 8.93 10.86
C LEU A 237 1.25 8.06 11.92
N ASP A 238 -0.09 8.03 11.95
CA ASP A 238 -0.83 7.13 12.84
C ASP A 238 -0.50 5.65 12.52
N LEU A 239 -0.35 5.27 11.24
CA LEU A 239 0.14 3.94 10.83
C LEU A 239 1.56 3.68 11.38
N LYS A 240 2.50 4.60 11.13
CA LYS A 240 3.88 4.54 11.65
C LYS A 240 3.91 4.31 13.16
N TYR A 241 3.19 5.12 13.93
CA TYR A 241 3.34 5.16 15.39
C TYR A 241 2.37 4.22 16.14
N LYS A 242 1.16 3.97 15.64
CA LYS A 242 0.17 3.08 16.29
C LYS A 242 0.30 1.63 15.85
N ILE A 243 0.73 1.38 14.61
CA ILE A 243 0.81 0.02 14.03
C ILE A 243 2.25 -0.47 13.92
N MET A 244 3.19 0.40 13.52
CA MET A 244 4.57 0.00 13.17
C MET A 244 5.65 0.38 14.22
N ASP A 245 5.24 0.63 15.47
CA ASP A 245 6.12 0.97 16.61
C ASP A 245 7.10 2.13 16.30
N GLY A 246 6.59 3.14 15.58
CA GLY A 246 7.27 4.37 15.23
C GLY A 246 8.26 4.28 14.07
N GLY A 247 8.46 3.13 13.46
CA GLY A 247 9.10 3.07 12.15
C GLY A 247 8.08 2.92 11.03
N TYR A 248 8.52 3.10 9.79
CA TYR A 248 7.63 3.05 8.63
C TYR A 248 8.25 2.19 7.54
N MET A 249 7.47 1.23 7.05
CA MET A 249 7.81 0.46 5.87
C MET A 249 6.53 -0.12 5.23
N LEU A 250 6.33 0.16 3.95
CA LEU A 250 5.27 -0.49 3.18
C LEU A 250 5.80 -1.83 2.64
N PRO A 251 5.17 -3.00 2.89
CA PRO A 251 5.69 -4.27 2.42
C PRO A 251 5.84 -4.33 0.90
N GLU A 252 6.91 -4.97 0.41
CA GLU A 252 7.26 -5.07 -1.03
C GLU A 252 6.07 -5.50 -1.87
N PHE A 253 5.40 -6.59 -1.47
CA PHE A 253 4.22 -7.14 -2.14
C PHE A 253 2.90 -6.76 -1.48
N GLY A 254 2.96 -5.92 -0.46
CA GLY A 254 1.83 -5.52 0.36
C GLY A 254 1.36 -4.10 0.08
N VAL A 255 0.38 -3.66 0.86
CA VAL A 255 -0.16 -2.30 0.84
C VAL A 255 -0.60 -1.93 2.26
N ALA A 256 -0.64 -0.63 2.55
CA ALA A 256 -1.48 -0.13 3.62
C ALA A 256 -2.82 0.32 3.03
N TYR A 257 -3.92 0.03 3.71
CA TYR A 257 -5.24 0.50 3.34
C TYR A 257 -5.77 1.40 4.46
N ILE A 258 -6.15 2.62 4.12
CA ILE A 258 -6.52 3.67 5.06
C ILE A 258 -7.94 4.13 4.75
N LYS A 259 -8.84 3.99 5.72
CA LYS A 259 -10.25 4.37 5.56
C LYS A 259 -10.49 5.84 5.85
N ASN A 260 -11.47 6.41 5.15
CA ASN A 260 -12.05 7.72 5.46
C ASN A 260 -11.01 8.86 5.50
N VAL A 261 -10.04 8.85 4.59
CA VAL A 261 -9.17 10.00 4.37
C VAL A 261 -10.00 11.14 3.80
N ARG A 262 -9.90 12.30 4.41
CA ARG A 262 -10.65 13.48 4.00
C ARG A 262 -9.79 14.29 3.03
N PHE A 263 -10.24 14.33 1.78
CA PHE A 263 -9.72 15.21 0.74
C PHE A 263 -10.32 16.61 0.84
N PHE A 264 -9.57 17.61 0.41
CA PHE A 264 -9.93 19.02 0.41
C PHE A 264 -9.69 19.62 -0.96
N GLN A 265 -10.69 20.38 -1.44
CA GLN A 265 -10.57 21.25 -2.60
C GLN A 265 -10.84 22.68 -2.15
N ASN A 266 -10.16 23.66 -2.75
CA ASN A 266 -10.28 25.07 -2.37
C ASN A 266 -11.77 25.47 -2.24
N ASN A 267 -12.16 25.94 -1.05
CA ASN A 267 -13.50 26.39 -0.65
C ASN A 267 -14.54 25.34 -0.21
N LEU A 268 -14.25 24.04 -0.23
CA LEU A 268 -15.20 23.03 0.28
C LEU A 268 -15.03 22.83 1.78
N SER A 269 -15.94 23.41 2.56
CA SER A 269 -15.85 23.46 4.03
C SER A 269 -15.97 22.12 4.75
N ASN A 270 -16.39 21.05 4.06
CA ASN A 270 -16.55 19.72 4.65
C ASN A 270 -15.54 18.69 4.11
N GLY A 271 -14.84 18.99 3.02
CA GLY A 271 -14.02 18.00 2.30
C GLY A 271 -14.83 16.81 1.78
N ARG A 272 -14.15 15.81 1.24
CA ARG A 272 -14.72 14.56 0.74
C ARG A 272 -14.00 13.36 1.32
N LEU A 273 -14.72 12.34 1.76
CA LEU A 273 -14.12 11.10 2.21
C LEU A 273 -13.75 10.21 1.01
N ALA A 274 -12.56 9.63 1.08
CA ALA A 274 -12.08 8.59 0.20
C ALA A 274 -11.15 7.67 1.00
N ASP A 275 -11.03 6.43 0.58
CA ASP A 275 -10.06 5.49 1.14
C ASP A 275 -8.76 5.56 0.34
N LEU A 276 -7.61 5.33 0.98
CA LEU A 276 -6.31 5.27 0.32
C LEU A 276 -5.75 3.85 0.33
N ILE A 277 -5.25 3.39 -0.81
CA ILE A 277 -4.32 2.27 -0.92
C ILE A 277 -2.93 2.85 -1.09
N VAL A 278 -2.09 2.68 -0.07
CA VAL A 278 -0.74 3.23 -0.03
C VAL A 278 0.23 2.12 -0.41
N ALA A 279 0.91 2.29 -1.54
CA ALA A 279 1.68 1.23 -2.16
C ALA A 279 2.92 1.75 -2.88
N ALA A 280 4.08 1.21 -2.52
CA ALA A 280 5.33 1.50 -3.22
C ALA A 280 5.63 0.52 -4.35
N CYS A 281 6.18 1.02 -5.45
CA CYS A 281 6.64 0.23 -6.59
C CYS A 281 8.16 0.01 -6.56
N TYR A 282 8.68 -0.77 -7.51
CA TYR A 282 10.12 -0.94 -7.69
C TYR A 282 10.75 0.33 -8.26
N ASP A 283 11.89 0.72 -7.69
CA ASP A 283 12.73 1.80 -8.21
C ASP A 283 13.68 1.26 -9.28
N LEU A 284 13.33 1.50 -10.54
CA LEU A 284 14.14 1.12 -11.71
C LEU A 284 15.03 2.27 -12.21
N SER A 285 14.94 3.44 -11.60
CA SER A 285 15.70 4.63 -12.04
C SER A 285 17.20 4.44 -11.89
N GLY A 286 17.63 3.56 -10.98
CA GLY A 286 19.03 3.38 -10.59
C GLY A 286 19.62 4.57 -9.83
N MET A 287 18.94 5.72 -9.83
CA MET A 287 19.36 6.96 -9.19
C MET A 287 18.78 7.12 -7.79
N GLY A 288 17.68 6.41 -7.49
CA GLY A 288 17.01 6.53 -6.21
C GLY A 288 17.65 5.73 -5.08
N GLU A 289 17.33 6.19 -3.87
CA GLU A 289 17.64 5.51 -2.62
C GLU A 289 16.59 4.44 -2.27
N GLY A 290 15.65 4.11 -3.17
CA GLY A 290 14.54 3.21 -2.89
C GLY A 290 14.99 1.85 -2.35
N LEU A 291 14.26 1.31 -1.36
CA LEU A 291 14.51 -0.03 -0.80
C LEU A 291 14.24 -1.11 -1.83
N TYR A 292 13.18 -0.95 -2.63
CA TYR A 292 12.74 -1.95 -3.60
C TYR A 292 13.47 -1.77 -4.90
N LYS A 293 14.73 -2.22 -4.90
CA LYS A 293 15.48 -2.42 -6.12
C LYS A 293 15.17 -3.81 -6.67
N PRO A 294 15.00 -3.96 -7.99
CA PRO A 294 14.96 -5.28 -8.57
C PRO A 294 16.23 -6.04 -8.17
N PRO A 295 16.16 -7.36 -7.96
CA PRO A 295 17.36 -8.18 -7.79
C PRO A 295 18.39 -7.82 -8.86
N SER A 296 19.68 -7.76 -8.52
CA SER A 296 20.76 -7.33 -9.44
C SER A 296 20.89 -8.19 -10.71
N ARG A 297 20.14 -9.28 -10.81
CA ARG A 297 20.02 -10.18 -11.97
C ARG A 297 18.57 -10.49 -12.37
N ALA A 298 17.60 -9.69 -11.93
CA ALA A 298 16.22 -9.88 -12.37
C ALA A 298 16.16 -9.62 -13.87
N ASN A 299 15.74 -10.63 -14.62
CA ASN A 299 15.35 -10.43 -16.01
C ASN A 299 13.97 -9.75 -16.05
N GLU A 300 13.59 -9.30 -17.24
CA GLU A 300 12.31 -8.63 -17.48
C GLU A 300 11.12 -9.47 -16.99
N ASN A 301 11.15 -10.79 -17.17
CA ASN A 301 10.08 -11.69 -16.72
C ASN A 301 9.93 -11.72 -15.19
N GLU A 302 11.03 -11.69 -14.44
CA GLU A 302 10.99 -11.67 -12.98
C GLU A 302 10.48 -10.33 -12.45
N LEU A 303 10.92 -9.21 -13.05
CA LEU A 303 10.39 -7.88 -12.73
C LEU A 303 8.89 -7.80 -13.04
N TYR A 304 8.47 -8.32 -14.19
CA TYR A 304 7.07 -8.41 -14.59
C TYR A 304 6.26 -9.19 -13.55
N ARG A 305 6.72 -10.39 -13.19
CA ARG A 305 6.05 -11.26 -12.19
C ARG A 305 5.93 -10.58 -10.84
N ARG A 306 7.00 -9.95 -10.35
CA ARG A 306 6.98 -9.24 -9.07
C ARG A 306 6.07 -8.03 -9.08
N THR A 307 6.10 -7.24 -10.15
CA THR A 307 5.19 -6.11 -10.36
C THR A 307 3.75 -6.59 -10.43
N TYR A 308 3.49 -7.71 -11.11
CA TYR A 308 2.19 -8.35 -11.19
C TYR A 308 1.64 -8.70 -9.81
N GLU A 309 2.42 -9.35 -8.96
CA GLU A 309 2.00 -9.69 -7.60
C GLU A 309 1.68 -8.46 -6.76
N LYS A 310 2.48 -7.39 -6.88
CA LYS A 310 2.22 -6.12 -6.20
C LYS A 310 0.91 -5.48 -6.65
N LEU A 311 0.72 -5.33 -7.97
CA LEU A 311 -0.51 -4.76 -8.53
C LEU A 311 -1.73 -5.65 -8.21
N GLN A 312 -1.54 -6.97 -8.12
CA GLN A 312 -2.60 -7.89 -7.70
C GLN A 312 -3.02 -7.65 -6.24
N THR A 313 -2.07 -7.45 -5.33
CA THR A 313 -2.38 -7.09 -3.94
C THR A 313 -3.11 -5.75 -3.84
N ILE A 314 -2.71 -4.74 -4.62
CA ILE A 314 -3.42 -3.44 -4.69
C ILE A 314 -4.88 -3.65 -5.05
N ILE A 315 -5.16 -4.34 -6.16
CA ILE A 315 -6.54 -4.57 -6.59
C ILE A 315 -7.31 -5.42 -5.58
N ALA A 316 -6.70 -6.48 -5.05
CA ALA A 316 -7.35 -7.32 -4.05
C ALA A 316 -7.71 -6.56 -2.77
N SER A 317 -6.85 -5.61 -2.34
CA SER A 317 -7.12 -4.77 -1.19
C SER A 317 -8.31 -3.83 -1.44
N ALA A 318 -8.44 -3.28 -2.65
CA ALA A 318 -9.60 -2.49 -3.05
C ALA A 318 -10.87 -3.35 -2.98
N VAL A 319 -10.83 -4.56 -3.53
CA VAL A 319 -11.98 -5.48 -3.54
C VAL A 319 -12.42 -5.88 -2.13
N ALA A 320 -11.46 -6.19 -1.26
CA ALA A 320 -11.72 -6.57 0.13
C ALA A 320 -12.30 -5.43 0.97
N ASN A 321 -12.23 -4.20 0.49
CA ASN A 321 -12.67 -3.02 1.23
C ASN A 321 -13.77 -2.22 0.51
N THR A 322 -14.40 -2.78 -0.51
CA THR A 322 -15.59 -2.16 -1.10
C THR A 322 -16.76 -2.18 -0.13
N ASP A 323 -17.56 -1.13 -0.13
CA ASP A 323 -18.84 -1.10 0.56
C ASP A 323 -19.86 -2.00 -0.15
N GLY A 324 -20.48 -2.91 0.61
CA GLY A 324 -21.46 -3.86 0.10
C GLY A 324 -20.93 -4.72 -1.05
N ASP A 325 -21.67 -4.75 -2.16
CA ASP A 325 -21.31 -5.48 -3.38
C ASP A 325 -20.38 -4.70 -4.31
N GLY A 326 -19.98 -3.48 -3.95
CA GLY A 326 -19.16 -2.58 -4.77
C GLY A 326 -19.90 -1.86 -5.90
N SER A 327 -21.24 -1.97 -5.98
CA SER A 327 -22.07 -1.28 -6.97
C SER A 327 -22.02 0.24 -6.88
N LYS A 328 -21.52 0.77 -5.75
CA LYS A 328 -21.29 2.19 -5.50
C LYS A 328 -19.82 2.56 -5.30
N THR A 329 -18.88 1.68 -5.64
CA THR A 329 -17.46 1.92 -5.42
C THR A 329 -16.76 2.34 -6.71
N TYR A 330 -16.05 3.47 -6.65
CA TYR A 330 -15.12 3.93 -7.68
C TYR A 330 -13.69 3.63 -7.24
N LEU A 331 -12.92 2.99 -8.12
CA LEU A 331 -11.50 2.75 -7.92
C LEU A 331 -10.68 3.69 -8.81
N LEU A 332 -9.94 4.61 -8.20
CA LEU A 332 -9.08 5.57 -8.89
C LEU A 332 -7.64 5.06 -8.85
N LEU A 333 -7.15 4.68 -10.03
CA LEU A 333 -5.80 4.19 -10.30
C LEU A 333 -5.01 5.20 -11.12
N GLY A 334 -3.78 4.87 -11.46
CA GLY A 334 -2.99 5.60 -12.45
C GLY A 334 -1.71 4.84 -12.79
N PRO A 335 -0.78 5.50 -13.50
CA PRO A 335 0.47 4.90 -13.95
C PRO A 335 1.50 4.81 -12.80
N ILE A 336 1.23 3.96 -11.81
CA ILE A 336 2.09 3.81 -10.63
C ILE A 336 3.53 3.49 -11.03
N GLY A 337 4.48 4.26 -10.47
CA GLY A 337 5.91 4.03 -10.65
C GLY A 337 6.51 4.45 -12.00
N THR A 338 5.75 5.01 -12.93
CA THR A 338 6.28 5.37 -14.26
C THR A 338 7.01 6.72 -14.29
N GLY A 339 6.89 7.50 -13.21
CA GLY A 339 7.60 8.76 -13.02
C GLY A 339 8.98 8.56 -12.38
N ALA A 340 9.13 9.01 -11.13
CA ALA A 340 10.41 8.96 -10.40
C ALA A 340 11.05 7.56 -10.33
N PHE A 341 10.25 6.50 -10.37
CA PHE A 341 10.70 5.12 -10.27
C PHE A 341 10.96 4.45 -11.63
N ALA A 342 10.75 5.15 -12.75
CA ALA A 342 11.10 4.74 -14.11
C ALA A 342 10.55 3.36 -14.56
N ASN A 343 9.38 2.95 -14.07
CA ASN A 343 8.69 1.76 -14.58
C ASN A 343 8.14 2.02 -15.98
N SER A 344 8.13 0.99 -16.83
CA SER A 344 7.51 1.06 -18.15
C SER A 344 5.99 1.24 -18.01
N ILE A 345 5.45 2.31 -18.62
CA ILE A 345 4.00 2.57 -18.64
C ILE A 345 3.24 1.46 -19.36
N ASP A 346 3.80 0.91 -20.45
CA ASP A 346 3.24 -0.23 -21.19
C ASP A 346 3.13 -1.47 -20.30
N MET A 347 4.19 -1.79 -19.54
CA MET A 347 4.20 -2.91 -18.60
C MET A 347 3.12 -2.75 -17.52
N ILE A 348 3.02 -1.57 -16.90
CA ILE A 348 2.03 -1.31 -15.85
C ILE A 348 0.60 -1.39 -16.41
N ALA A 349 0.36 -0.80 -17.58
CA ALA A 349 -0.94 -0.88 -18.27
C ALA A 349 -1.35 -2.31 -18.60
N LYS A 350 -0.41 -3.10 -19.15
CA LYS A 350 -0.61 -4.51 -19.47
C LYS A 350 -0.96 -5.32 -18.22
N ILE A 351 -0.19 -5.19 -17.14
CA ILE A 351 -0.42 -5.92 -15.90
C ILE A 351 -1.79 -5.57 -15.29
N PHE A 352 -2.17 -4.28 -15.24
CA PHE A 352 -3.49 -3.89 -14.76
C PHE A 352 -4.61 -4.49 -15.61
N SER A 353 -4.47 -4.48 -16.95
CA SER A 353 -5.44 -5.13 -17.85
C SER A 353 -5.55 -6.63 -17.56
N GLU A 354 -4.43 -7.33 -17.41
CA GLU A 354 -4.42 -8.76 -17.08
C GLU A 354 -5.07 -9.06 -15.72
N ILE A 355 -4.81 -8.24 -14.70
CA ILE A 355 -5.40 -8.44 -13.37
C ILE A 355 -6.91 -8.16 -13.42
N LEU A 356 -7.33 -7.02 -13.95
CA LEU A 356 -8.73 -6.60 -13.91
C LEU A 356 -9.67 -7.50 -14.74
N ASN A 357 -9.12 -8.20 -15.74
CA ASN A 357 -9.87 -9.15 -16.57
C ASN A 357 -9.80 -10.61 -16.09
N LYS A 358 -9.04 -10.92 -15.03
CA LYS A 358 -8.99 -12.27 -14.45
C LYS A 358 -10.04 -12.45 -13.34
N PRO A 359 -10.43 -13.70 -13.02
CA PRO A 359 -11.17 -14.01 -11.80
C PRO A 359 -10.33 -13.79 -10.53
N LEU A 360 -10.96 -13.40 -9.41
CA LEU A 360 -10.28 -13.20 -8.11
C LEU A 360 -10.42 -14.41 -7.17
N MET A 361 -9.50 -14.50 -6.21
CA MET A 361 -9.60 -15.26 -4.95
C MET A 361 -10.06 -16.72 -5.08
N ASN A 362 -9.52 -17.47 -6.05
CA ASN A 362 -9.86 -18.89 -6.25
C ASN A 362 -11.36 -19.14 -6.45
N SER A 363 -12.08 -18.30 -7.22
CA SER A 363 -13.38 -18.74 -7.75
C SER A 363 -13.15 -20.02 -8.56
N GLN A 364 -13.35 -21.19 -7.91
CA GLN A 364 -12.96 -22.52 -8.38
C GLN A 364 -13.76 -23.04 -9.57
N SER A 365 -14.37 -22.14 -10.37
CA SER A 365 -14.79 -22.55 -11.69
C SER A 365 -13.52 -22.65 -12.56
N ASP A 366 -12.88 -23.83 -12.53
CA ASP A 366 -12.01 -24.32 -13.63
C ASP A 366 -12.77 -24.39 -14.97
N ASP A 367 -14.05 -24.05 -14.96
CA ASP A 367 -14.87 -23.76 -16.11
C ASP A 367 -14.41 -22.46 -16.79
N LEU A 368 -13.32 -22.60 -17.56
CA LEU A 368 -12.80 -21.65 -18.54
C LEU A 368 -13.85 -21.19 -19.57
N SER A 369 -15.05 -21.78 -19.56
CA SER A 369 -16.18 -21.41 -20.42
C SER A 369 -16.95 -20.17 -19.95
N THR A 370 -16.74 -19.69 -18.72
CA THR A 370 -17.42 -18.47 -18.25
C THR A 370 -16.80 -17.25 -18.94
N ASN A 371 -17.57 -16.66 -19.87
CA ASN A 371 -17.19 -15.60 -20.81
C ASN A 371 -16.81 -14.26 -20.14
N GLY A 372 -15.77 -14.23 -19.31
CA GLY A 372 -15.29 -13.03 -18.64
C GLY A 372 -16.24 -12.49 -17.56
N GLU A 373 -17.39 -13.13 -17.32
CA GLU A 373 -18.42 -12.69 -16.35
C GLU A 373 -17.91 -12.62 -14.90
N ASN A 374 -16.78 -13.27 -14.61
CA ASN A 374 -16.17 -13.31 -13.29
C ASN A 374 -14.94 -12.39 -13.17
N ALA A 375 -14.74 -11.45 -14.10
CA ALA A 375 -13.61 -10.53 -14.07
C ALA A 375 -13.62 -9.65 -12.81
N ILE A 376 -12.46 -9.46 -12.20
CA ILE A 376 -12.24 -8.64 -11.00
C ILE A 376 -12.84 -7.24 -11.11
N ARG A 377 -12.80 -6.64 -12.30
CA ARG A 377 -13.36 -5.30 -12.52
C ARG A 377 -14.84 -5.18 -12.12
N TYR A 378 -15.60 -6.28 -12.15
CA TYR A 378 -17.01 -6.29 -11.74
C TYR A 378 -17.23 -6.25 -10.23
N ALA A 379 -16.15 -6.22 -9.44
CA ALA A 379 -16.21 -5.83 -8.03
C ALA A 379 -16.41 -4.33 -7.82
N PHE A 380 -16.36 -3.51 -8.88
CA PHE A 380 -16.47 -2.06 -8.81
C PHE A 380 -17.53 -1.54 -9.77
N LYS A 381 -18.12 -0.40 -9.44
CA LYS A 381 -18.97 0.34 -10.38
C LYS A 381 -18.15 0.80 -11.58
N GLU A 382 -17.09 1.53 -11.29
CA GLU A 382 -16.18 2.12 -12.27
C GLU A 382 -14.73 2.10 -11.77
N ILE A 383 -13.82 2.02 -12.72
CA ILE A 383 -12.38 2.07 -12.51
C ILE A 383 -11.85 3.21 -13.36
N TRP A 384 -11.25 4.21 -12.73
CA TRP A 384 -10.71 5.36 -13.41
C TRP A 384 -9.19 5.30 -13.38
N PHE A 385 -8.56 5.29 -14.54
CA PHE A 385 -7.13 5.60 -14.65
C PHE A 385 -6.97 7.11 -14.78
N VAL A 386 -6.43 7.73 -13.74
CA VAL A 386 -6.30 9.18 -13.59
C VAL A 386 -4.86 9.61 -13.81
N SER A 387 -4.64 10.57 -14.71
CA SER A 387 -3.33 11.20 -14.93
C SER A 387 -3.50 12.59 -15.52
N ILE A 388 -2.53 13.49 -15.30
CA ILE A 388 -2.46 14.78 -16.00
C ILE A 388 -1.95 14.61 -17.45
N ASP A 389 -1.19 13.55 -17.67
CA ASP A 389 -0.61 13.17 -18.96
C ASP A 389 -1.57 12.28 -19.76
N GLU A 390 -1.25 12.06 -21.03
CA GLU A 390 -2.02 11.17 -21.88
C GLU A 390 -1.78 9.70 -21.51
N LEU A 391 -2.88 8.93 -21.45
CA LEU A 391 -2.87 7.51 -21.06
C LEU A 391 -3.10 6.59 -22.27
N GLY A 392 -2.42 6.87 -23.38
CA GLY A 392 -2.57 6.14 -24.65
C GLY A 392 -2.34 4.63 -24.50
N ASP A 393 -1.27 4.22 -23.81
CA ASP A 393 -0.95 2.80 -23.62
C ASP A 393 -2.00 2.07 -22.78
N PHE A 394 -2.50 2.71 -21.73
CA PHE A 394 -3.62 2.22 -20.93
C PHE A 394 -4.90 2.05 -21.76
N LYS A 395 -5.16 2.95 -22.71
CA LYS A 395 -6.29 2.81 -23.62
C LYS A 395 -6.12 1.61 -24.54
N THR A 396 -4.95 1.48 -25.17
CA THR A 396 -4.61 0.37 -26.09
C THR A 396 -4.77 -1.00 -25.42
N HIS A 397 -4.26 -1.19 -24.20
CA HIS A 397 -4.29 -2.49 -23.51
C HIS A 397 -5.68 -2.96 -23.07
N PHE A 398 -6.64 -2.06 -22.89
CA PHE A 398 -8.02 -2.45 -22.51
C PHE A 398 -8.98 -2.46 -23.71
N GLU A 399 -8.69 -1.68 -24.76
CA GLU A 399 -9.44 -1.75 -26.03
C GLU A 399 -9.04 -2.98 -26.85
N GLY A 400 -7.75 -3.34 -26.90
CA GLY A 400 -7.25 -4.50 -27.64
C GLY A 400 -7.76 -5.85 -27.12
N VAL A 401 -8.24 -5.93 -25.87
CA VAL A 401 -8.87 -7.14 -25.32
C VAL A 401 -10.25 -7.39 -25.96
N LYS A 402 -10.89 -6.37 -26.56
CA LYS A 402 -12.21 -6.52 -27.18
C LYS A 402 -12.18 -7.11 -28.59
N SER A 403 -11.05 -7.09 -29.31
CA SER A 403 -11.04 -7.35 -30.76
C SER A 403 -10.78 -8.80 -31.19
N ASN A 404 -10.26 -9.69 -30.34
CA ASN A 404 -9.90 -11.05 -30.80
C ASN A 404 -11.08 -12.04 -30.88
N LYS A 405 -12.32 -11.63 -30.55
CA LYS A 405 -13.48 -12.52 -30.57
C LYS A 405 -14.41 -12.35 -31.77
N ASP A 406 -14.33 -11.23 -32.48
CA ASP A 406 -15.18 -10.99 -33.66
C ASP A 406 -14.56 -11.55 -34.95
N ASP A 407 -13.24 -11.85 -34.94
CA ASP A 407 -12.52 -12.40 -36.10
C ASP A 407 -12.47 -13.94 -36.16
N GLU A 408 -12.96 -14.65 -35.13
CA GLU A 408 -13.07 -16.13 -35.14
C GLU A 408 -14.46 -16.65 -35.58
N GLN A 409 -15.36 -15.76 -36.03
CA GLN A 409 -16.68 -16.13 -36.57
C GLN A 409 -16.87 -15.83 -38.07
N LEU A 410 -15.78 -15.65 -38.84
CA LEU A 410 -15.81 -15.46 -40.30
C LEU A 410 -15.24 -16.65 -41.06
#